data_AF-A0A539DU06-F1
#
_entry.id   AF-A0A539DU06-F1
#
_cell.length_a   1.000
_cell.length_b   1.000
_cell.length_c   1.000
_cell.angle_alpha   90.00
_cell.angle_beta   90.00
_cell.angle_gamma   90.00
#
_symmetry.space_group_name_H-M   'P 1'
#
loop_
_entity.id
_entity.type
_entity.pdbx_description
1 polymer ?
#
loop_
_entity_poly.entity_id
_entity_poly.type
_entity_poly.pdbx_seq_one_letter_code
_entity_poly.pdbx_strand_id
1 'polypeptide(L)'
;MHGRRRRGLAAQFEADVEVAGINAVYAEMAAAIAHVSYVDAGAAVEAADGTFVERLPCTAYDADCAADGLTVVRGDGVHFCPVVDQSSCPVWSSGAFRFAMAMAAAANDPRAYD
;
A
#
# COMPACT_ATOMS: atom_id res chain seq x y z
N MET A 1 30.66 24.62 -18.77
CA MET A 1 29.90 23.35 -18.91
C MET A 1 29.49 22.87 -17.52
N HIS A 2 28.22 22.98 -17.14
CA HIS A 2 27.69 22.37 -15.91
C HIS A 2 26.37 21.69 -16.24
N GLY A 3 26.41 20.35 -16.24
CA GLY A 3 25.29 19.47 -16.57
C GLY A 3 24.29 19.42 -15.42
N ARG A 4 23.03 19.73 -15.73
CA ARG A 4 21.88 19.55 -14.84
C ARG A 4 21.50 18.06 -14.83
N ARG A 5 21.72 17.36 -13.71
CA ARG A 5 21.22 15.99 -13.53
C ARG A 5 19.70 16.05 -13.32
N ARG A 6 18.94 15.49 -14.27
CA ARG A 6 17.54 15.12 -14.04
C ARG A 6 17.55 13.80 -13.25
N ARG A 7 17.25 13.84 -11.96
CA ARG A 7 16.84 12.66 -11.18
C ARG A 7 15.35 12.84 -10.91
N GLY A 8 14.52 11.86 -11.27
CA GLY A 8 13.13 11.84 -10.80
C GLY A 8 12.10 11.05 -11.61
N LEU A 9 12.35 10.66 -12.87
CA LEU A 9 11.27 10.04 -13.68
C LEU A 9 11.50 8.59 -14.10
N ALA A 10 12.74 8.09 -14.11
CA ALA A 10 13.06 6.77 -14.66
C ALA A 10 12.80 5.60 -13.69
N ALA A 11 12.93 5.83 -12.37
CA ALA A 11 12.81 4.77 -11.36
C ALA A 11 11.36 4.37 -11.06
N GLN A 12 10.36 5.18 -11.44
CA GLN A 12 8.95 4.91 -11.16
C GLN A 12 8.35 3.91 -12.17
N PHE A 13 8.68 4.05 -13.47
CA PHE A 13 8.18 3.13 -14.50
C PHE A 13 8.69 1.69 -14.38
N GLU A 14 9.87 1.47 -13.78
CA GLU A 14 10.40 0.12 -13.53
C GLU A 14 9.66 -0.56 -12.36
N ALA A 15 9.37 0.18 -11.29
CA ALA A 15 8.68 -0.34 -10.11
C ALA A 15 7.21 -0.70 -10.38
N ASP A 16 6.49 0.08 -11.20
CA ASP A 16 5.06 -0.15 -11.45
C ASP A 16 4.82 -1.44 -12.26
N VAL A 17 5.70 -1.75 -13.22
CA VAL A 17 5.66 -3.01 -13.99
C VAL A 17 5.97 -4.20 -13.08
N GLU A 18 6.91 -4.03 -12.15
CA GLU A 18 7.26 -5.07 -11.18
C GLU A 18 6.12 -5.36 -10.21
N VAL A 19 5.47 -4.34 -9.64
CA VAL A 19 4.32 -4.51 -8.73
C VAL A 19 3.15 -5.18 -9.45
N ALA A 20 2.78 -4.69 -10.64
CA ALA A 20 1.73 -5.32 -11.43
C ALA A 20 2.05 -6.78 -11.79
N GLY A 21 3.32 -7.07 -12.13
CA GLY A 21 3.79 -8.41 -12.41
C GLY A 21 3.74 -9.34 -11.19
N ILE A 22 4.15 -8.86 -10.02
CA ILE A 22 4.08 -9.61 -8.76
C ILE A 22 2.62 -9.90 -8.39
N ASN A 23 1.75 -8.90 -8.49
CA ASN A 23 0.31 -9.07 -8.24
C ASN A 23 -0.31 -10.11 -9.19
N ALA A 24 0.09 -10.12 -10.46
CA ALA A 24 -0.35 -11.11 -11.43
C ALA A 24 0.12 -12.53 -11.07
N VAL A 25 1.37 -12.71 -10.63
CA VAL A 25 1.89 -14.02 -10.20
C VAL A 25 1.12 -14.55 -8.99
N TYR A 26 0.83 -13.70 -7.99
CA TYR A 26 0.03 -14.12 -6.83
C TYR A 26 -1.42 -14.45 -7.20
N ALA A 27 -2.03 -13.67 -8.09
CA ALA A 27 -3.37 -13.93 -8.60
C ALA A 27 -3.45 -15.27 -9.37
N GLU A 28 -2.47 -15.55 -10.23
CA GLU A 28 -2.36 -16.82 -10.96
C GLU A 28 -2.19 -18.00 -10.01
N MET A 29 -1.33 -17.88 -9.01
CA MET A 29 -1.12 -18.92 -8.01
C MET A 29 -2.38 -19.18 -7.18
N ALA A 30 -3.11 -18.14 -6.79
CA ALA A 30 -4.38 -18.28 -6.07
C ALA A 30 -5.42 -19.01 -6.92
N ALA A 31 -5.52 -18.69 -8.22
CA ALA A 31 -6.44 -19.34 -9.14
C ALA A 31 -6.17 -20.84 -9.35
N ALA A 32 -4.94 -21.30 -9.10
CA ALA A 32 -4.55 -22.70 -9.21
C ALA A 32 -4.91 -23.56 -7.98
N ILE A 33 -5.37 -22.95 -6.88
CA ILE A 33 -5.61 -23.64 -5.60
C ILE A 33 -7.06 -23.40 -5.14
N ALA A 34 -7.82 -24.48 -4.97
CA ALA A 34 -9.19 -24.39 -4.48
C ALA A 34 -9.27 -23.67 -3.13
N HIS A 35 -10.28 -22.80 -2.98
CA HIS A 35 -10.54 -22.00 -1.77
C HIS A 35 -9.41 -21.02 -1.40
N VAL A 36 -8.55 -20.65 -2.35
CA VAL A 36 -7.55 -19.59 -2.19
C VAL A 36 -7.94 -18.41 -3.06
N SER A 37 -7.81 -17.20 -2.50
CA SER A 37 -8.10 -15.95 -3.17
C SER A 37 -6.94 -14.97 -3.02
N TYR A 38 -6.69 -14.20 -4.08
CA TYR A 38 -5.81 -13.05 -4.01
C TYR A 38 -6.61 -11.77 -3.76
N VAL A 39 -6.09 -10.90 -2.90
CA VAL A 39 -6.57 -9.53 -2.70
C VAL A 39 -5.39 -8.56 -2.74
N ASP A 40 -5.53 -7.51 -3.52
CA ASP A 40 -4.59 -6.39 -3.50
C ASP A 40 -4.95 -5.42 -2.36
N ALA A 41 -4.43 -5.70 -1.17
CA ALA A 41 -4.57 -4.80 -0.03
C ALA A 41 -3.66 -3.56 -0.13
N GLY A 42 -2.66 -3.58 -1.02
CA GLY A 42 -1.75 -2.46 -1.29
C GLY A 42 -2.48 -1.24 -1.83
N ALA A 43 -3.48 -1.47 -2.68
CA ALA A 43 -4.34 -0.43 -3.22
C ALA A 43 -5.01 0.49 -2.16
N ALA A 44 -5.23 0.01 -0.92
CA ALA A 44 -5.82 0.81 0.17
C ALA A 44 -4.89 1.92 0.70
N VAL A 45 -3.63 1.89 0.29
CA VAL A 45 -2.54 2.72 0.81
C VAL A 45 -1.64 3.22 -0.33
N GLU A 46 -2.17 3.24 -1.54
CA GLU A 46 -1.60 3.80 -2.78
C GLU A 46 -2.42 5.00 -3.25
N ALA A 47 -1.86 5.78 -4.16
CA ALA A 47 -2.65 6.76 -4.89
C ALA A 47 -3.69 6.07 -5.79
N ALA A 48 -4.66 6.85 -6.28
CA ALA A 48 -5.71 6.34 -7.15
C ALA A 48 -5.19 5.73 -8.47
N ASP A 49 -3.97 6.08 -8.88
CA ASP A 49 -3.27 5.53 -10.05
C ASP A 49 -2.38 4.31 -9.70
N GLY A 50 -2.45 3.80 -8.47
CA GLY A 50 -1.64 2.68 -7.98
C GLY A 50 -0.21 3.07 -7.59
N THR A 51 0.15 4.35 -7.67
CA THR A 51 1.51 4.77 -7.36
C THR A 51 1.77 4.85 -5.86
N PHE A 52 3.02 4.62 -5.48
CA PHE A 52 3.49 4.78 -4.11
C PHE A 52 3.25 6.21 -3.61
N VAL A 53 2.68 6.32 -2.42
CA VAL A 53 2.53 7.59 -1.69
C VAL A 53 2.84 7.41 -0.22
N GLU A 54 3.46 8.42 0.37
CA GLU A 54 3.72 8.46 1.82
C GLU A 54 2.48 8.86 2.62
N ARG A 55 1.63 9.69 2.01
CA ARG A 55 0.48 10.31 2.67
C ARG A 55 -0.77 10.22 1.80
N LEU A 56 -1.90 10.01 2.45
CA LEU A 56 -3.22 10.01 1.81
C LEU A 56 -4.19 10.91 2.58
N PRO A 57 -5.30 11.35 1.97
CA PRO A 57 -6.39 12.00 2.68
C PRO A 57 -6.85 11.17 3.87
N CYS A 58 -7.15 11.85 4.97
CA CYS A 58 -7.67 11.21 6.17
C CYS A 58 -9.06 10.58 5.92
N THR A 59 -9.34 9.56 6.70
CA THR A 59 -10.59 8.83 6.83
C THR A 59 -11.11 9.01 8.26
N ALA A 60 -12.31 8.50 8.54
CA ALA A 60 -12.88 8.52 9.89
C ALA A 60 -12.08 7.68 10.92
N TYR A 61 -11.12 6.87 10.48
CA TYR A 61 -10.36 5.96 11.34
C TYR A 61 -8.94 6.45 11.64
N ASP A 62 -8.48 7.55 11.03
CA ASP A 62 -7.11 8.02 11.20
C ASP A 62 -6.99 8.92 12.44
N ALA A 63 -6.49 8.35 13.54
CA ALA A 63 -6.32 9.05 14.81
C ALA A 63 -5.22 10.13 14.78
N ASP A 64 -4.32 10.07 13.80
CA ASP A 64 -3.16 10.94 13.62
C ASP A 64 -3.31 11.92 12.44
N CYS A 65 -4.56 12.23 12.05
CA CYS A 65 -4.83 13.15 10.97
C CYS A 65 -4.18 14.53 11.22
N ALA A 66 -3.30 14.95 10.31
CA ALA A 66 -2.64 16.24 10.42
C ALA A 66 -3.58 17.39 10.00
N ALA A 67 -3.19 18.62 10.34
CA ALA A 67 -4.00 19.82 10.07
C ALA A 67 -4.24 20.08 8.57
N ASP A 68 -3.44 19.48 7.69
CA ASP A 68 -3.59 19.52 6.24
C ASP A 68 -4.62 18.51 5.70
N GLY A 69 -5.25 17.72 6.58
CA GLY A 69 -6.20 16.68 6.20
C GLY A 69 -5.54 15.42 5.62
N LEU A 70 -4.22 15.25 5.80
CA LEU A 70 -3.48 14.08 5.36
C LEU A 70 -2.97 13.26 6.55
N THR A 71 -2.86 11.95 6.36
CA THR A 71 -2.23 11.03 7.31
C THR A 71 -1.09 10.26 6.63
N VAL A 72 -0.12 9.77 7.41
CA VAL A 72 0.97 8.94 6.91
C VAL A 72 0.47 7.50 6.72
N VAL A 73 0.61 6.97 5.51
CA VAL A 73 0.25 5.58 5.17
C VAL A 73 1.49 4.72 4.85
N ARG A 74 2.65 5.35 4.64
CA ARG A 74 3.98 4.72 4.54
C ARG A 74 4.98 5.64 5.23
N GLY A 75 5.72 5.16 6.24
CA GLY A 75 6.71 5.99 6.95
C GLY A 75 8.14 5.44 6.96
N ASP A 76 8.34 4.13 6.90
CA ASP A 76 9.66 3.48 6.85
C ASP A 76 9.92 2.71 5.53
N GLY A 77 8.96 2.73 4.61
CA GLY A 77 9.01 2.06 3.31
C GLY A 77 8.70 0.56 3.34
N VAL A 78 8.58 -0.09 4.50
CA VAL A 78 8.42 -1.56 4.58
C VAL A 78 7.28 -2.01 5.53
N HIS A 79 6.95 -1.29 6.60
CA HIS A 79 6.04 -1.78 7.65
C HIS A 79 4.89 -0.81 8.03
N PHE A 80 4.70 0.25 7.26
CA PHE A 80 3.65 1.29 7.46
C PHE A 80 3.79 2.14 8.73
N CYS A 81 4.82 1.94 9.56
CA CYS A 81 4.98 2.77 10.74
C CYS A 81 5.35 4.21 10.34
N PRO A 82 4.65 5.25 10.84
CA PRO A 82 5.01 6.65 10.57
C PRO A 82 6.36 7.07 11.16
N VAL A 83 6.89 6.29 12.10
CA VAL A 83 8.20 6.51 12.72
C VAL A 83 9.21 5.60 12.05
N VAL A 84 10.25 6.20 11.47
CA VAL A 84 11.35 5.49 10.82
C VAL A 84 12.09 4.56 11.80
N ASP A 85 12.61 3.45 11.28
CA ASP A 85 13.41 2.45 12.01
C ASP A 85 12.70 1.79 13.22
N GLN A 86 11.37 1.69 13.18
CA GLN A 86 10.56 1.02 14.21
C GLN A 86 9.80 -0.18 13.64
N SER A 87 9.99 -1.37 14.20
CA SER A 87 9.24 -2.57 13.83
C SER A 87 7.96 -2.75 14.66
N SER A 88 7.99 -2.38 15.95
CA SER A 88 6.79 -2.19 16.77
C SER A 88 6.43 -0.72 16.76
N CYS A 89 5.39 -0.34 16.02
CA CYS A 89 5.05 1.07 15.88
C CYS A 89 4.54 1.63 17.23
N PRO A 90 5.21 2.62 17.83
CA PRO A 90 4.83 3.16 19.15
C PRO A 90 3.62 4.09 19.08
N VAL A 91 3.12 4.36 17.87
CA VAL A 91 2.01 5.25 17.55
C VAL A 91 1.03 4.55 16.63
N TRP A 92 -0.16 5.14 16.48
CA TRP A 92 -1.13 4.69 15.48
C TRP A 92 -0.48 4.64 14.09
N SER A 93 -0.73 3.56 13.34
CA SER A 93 -0.31 3.41 11.95
C SER A 93 -1.55 3.32 11.06
N SER A 94 -1.92 4.46 10.48
CA SER A 94 -3.04 4.57 9.55
C SER A 94 -2.84 3.67 8.32
N GLY A 95 -1.60 3.55 7.82
CA GLY A 95 -1.25 2.61 6.75
C GLY A 95 -1.51 1.15 7.13
N ALA A 96 -1.04 0.70 8.31
CA ALA A 96 -1.26 -0.68 8.75
C ALA A 96 -2.74 -0.97 8.97
N PHE A 97 -3.49 -0.03 9.56
CA PHE A 97 -4.92 -0.19 9.77
C PHE A 97 -5.66 -0.35 8.43
N ARG A 98 -5.42 0.54 7.46
CA ARG A 98 -6.06 0.48 6.13
C ARG A 98 -5.76 -0.83 5.40
N PHE A 99 -4.48 -1.23 5.39
CA PHE A 99 -4.06 -2.50 4.78
C PHE A 99 -4.72 -3.71 5.45
N ALA A 100 -4.74 -3.74 6.79
CA ALA A 100 -5.38 -4.81 7.56
C ALA A 100 -6.90 -4.86 7.32
N MET A 101 -7.57 -3.71 7.24
CA MET A 101 -9.00 -3.65 6.97
C MET A 101 -9.34 -4.11 5.56
N ALA A 102 -8.51 -3.85 4.56
CA ALA A 102 -8.70 -4.37 3.19
C ALA A 102 -8.62 -5.90 3.17
N MET A 103 -7.63 -6.50 3.83
CA MET A 103 -7.54 -7.95 3.99
C MET A 103 -8.73 -8.53 4.77
N ALA A 104 -9.10 -7.89 5.88
CA ALA A 104 -10.21 -8.34 6.70
C ALA A 104 -11.55 -8.25 5.95
N ALA A 105 -11.75 -7.21 5.14
CA ALA A 105 -12.95 -7.09 4.31
C ALA A 105 -13.05 -8.24 3.31
N ALA A 106 -11.96 -8.57 2.61
CA ALA A 106 -11.92 -9.70 1.67
C ALA A 106 -12.17 -11.05 2.38
N ALA A 107 -11.60 -11.26 3.56
CA ALA A 107 -11.82 -12.47 4.35
C ALA A 107 -13.26 -12.60 4.86
N ASN A 108 -13.94 -11.49 5.15
CA ASN A 108 -15.29 -11.47 5.71
C ASN A 108 -16.41 -11.40 4.66
N ASP A 109 -16.11 -11.07 3.41
CA ASP A 109 -17.04 -11.21 2.28
C ASP A 109 -16.47 -12.19 1.23
N PRO A 110 -16.38 -13.50 1.56
CA PRO A 110 -15.80 -14.51 0.67
C PRO A 110 -16.65 -14.79 -0.58
N ARG A 111 -17.62 -13.94 -0.92
CA ARG A 111 -18.56 -14.14 -2.02
C ARG A 111 -17.92 -13.80 -3.37
N ALA A 112 -17.20 -14.78 -3.91
CA ALA A 112 -17.14 -15.21 -5.32
C ALA A 112 -15.80 -15.94 -5.60
N TYR A 113 -15.44 -16.91 -4.77
CA TYR A 113 -14.32 -17.81 -5.04
C TYR A 113 -14.87 -19.24 -5.20
N ASP A 114 -15.65 -19.41 -6.27
CA ASP A 114 -16.01 -20.71 -6.86
C ASP A 114 -14.95 -21.11 -7.88
#